data_AF-A0A329S955-F1
#
_entry.id   AF-A0A329S955-F1
#
_cell.length_a   1.000
_cell.length_b   1.000
_cell.length_c   1.000
_cell.angle_alpha   90.00
_cell.angle_beta   90.00
_cell.angle_gamma   90.00
#
_symmetry.space_group_name_H-M   'P 1'
#
loop_
_entity.id
_entity.type
_entity.pdbx_description
1 polymer ?
#
loop_
_entity_poly.entity_id
_entity_poly.type
_entity_poly.pdbx_seq_one_letter_code
_entity_poly.pdbx_strand_id
1 'polypeptide(L)'
;MENALLRSIREGQDSGTYLVLDADVADAWPELCISPFGCVPKADADSRFAARLIHDLSFPRGSFVNDASDPDDLPPLTYEHVGELALRIESTKSNKPRVRVKLKRGDVKIAFRHIHGHPRVCARCRRQGTVVIDLALPFGWT
;
A
#
# COMPACT_ATOMS: atom_id res chain seq x y z
N MET A 1 12.92 6.82 15.17
CA MET A 1 12.20 6.56 13.92
C MET A 1 13.08 6.63 12.68
N GLU A 2 14.10 7.49 12.61
CA GLU A 2 14.98 7.58 11.43
C GLU A 2 15.65 6.24 11.05
N ASN A 3 16.15 5.47 12.01
CA ASN A 3 16.71 4.14 11.73
C ASN A 3 15.67 3.15 11.19
N ALA A 4 14.43 3.19 11.69
CA ALA A 4 13.34 2.35 11.21
C ALA A 4 12.94 2.72 9.77
N LEU A 5 12.95 4.01 9.45
CA LEU A 5 12.71 4.54 8.11
C LEU A 5 13.77 4.06 7.11
N LEU A 6 15.06 4.22 7.45
CA LEU A 6 16.16 3.76 6.59
C LEU A 6 16.13 2.24 6.37
N ARG A 7 15.84 1.47 7.42
CA ARG A 7 15.65 0.02 7.31
C ARG A 7 14.51 -0.33 6.35
N SER A 8 13.36 0.33 6.49
CA SER A 8 12.20 0.06 5.63
C SER A 8 12.46 0.42 4.17
N ILE A 9 13.19 1.52 3.91
CA ILE A 9 13.62 1.87 2.56
C ILE A 9 14.53 0.78 2.01
N ARG A 10 15.51 0.33 2.80
CA ARG A 10 16.44 -0.72 2.38
C ARG A 10 15.75 -2.03 2.06
N GLU A 11 14.83 -2.48 2.92
CA GLU A 11 14.00 -3.67 2.67
C GLU A 11 13.16 -3.54 1.40
N GLY A 12 12.62 -2.34 1.15
CA GLY A 12 11.90 -2.07 -0.10
C GLY A 12 12.79 -2.09 -1.34
N GLN A 13 14.03 -1.60 -1.26
CA GLN A 13 15.01 -1.74 -2.36
C GLN A 13 15.35 -3.21 -2.62
N ASP A 14 15.64 -3.97 -1.56
CA ASP A 14 16.00 -5.39 -1.67
C ASP A 14 14.83 -6.23 -2.24
N SER A 15 13.58 -5.79 -2.04
CA SER A 15 12.37 -6.40 -2.60
C SER A 15 11.93 -5.83 -3.96
N GLY A 16 12.65 -4.85 -4.51
CA GLY A 16 12.31 -4.20 -5.78
C GLY A 16 11.10 -3.25 -5.71
N THR A 17 10.63 -2.90 -4.51
CA THR A 17 9.46 -2.04 -4.32
C THR A 17 9.83 -0.57 -4.02
N TYR A 18 11.11 -0.26 -3.77
CA TYR A 18 11.63 1.11 -3.72
C TYR A 18 12.82 1.30 -4.66
N LEU A 19 12.87 2.45 -5.33
CA LEU A 19 14.05 2.93 -6.05
C LEU A 19 14.57 4.18 -5.35
N VAL A 20 15.88 4.25 -5.10
CA VAL A 20 16.53 5.42 -4.50
C VAL A 20 17.41 6.07 -5.57
N LEU A 21 17.15 7.34 -5.84
CA LEU A 21 17.84 8.15 -6.85
C LEU A 21 18.45 9.40 -6.21
N ASP A 22 19.43 9.99 -6.87
CA ASP A 22 19.83 11.36 -6.57
C ASP A 22 18.71 12.35 -6.96
N ALA A 23 18.64 13.46 -6.22
CA ALA A 23 17.56 14.42 -6.38
C ALA A 23 17.52 15.08 -7.76
N ASP A 24 18.68 15.31 -8.37
CA ASP A 24 18.82 15.87 -9.72
C ASP A 24 18.31 14.92 -10.80
N VAL A 25 18.61 13.62 -10.69
CA VAL A 25 18.07 12.58 -11.57
C VAL A 25 16.54 12.53 -11.48
N ALA A 26 16.00 12.59 -10.26
CA ALA A 26 14.56 12.61 -10.06
C ALA A 26 13.90 13.92 -10.54
N ASP A 27 14.60 15.05 -10.47
CA ASP A 27 14.12 16.34 -10.99
C ASP A 27 14.11 16.39 -12.51
N ALA A 28 14.99 15.63 -13.17
CA ALA A 28 14.99 15.47 -14.62
C ALA A 28 13.87 14.54 -15.13
N TRP A 29 13.10 13.89 -14.25
CA TRP A 29 12.03 12.97 -14.61
C TRP A 29 10.64 13.60 -14.39
N PRO A 30 10.03 14.23 -15.42
CA PRO A 30 8.83 15.05 -15.26
C PRO A 30 7.56 14.28 -14.90
N GLU A 31 7.49 12.97 -15.17
CA GLU A 31 6.35 12.12 -14.83
C GLU A 31 6.26 11.75 -13.34
N LEU A 32 7.25 12.09 -12.52
CA LEU A 32 7.25 11.76 -11.09
C LEU A 32 6.43 12.76 -10.26
N CYS A 33 5.42 12.25 -9.55
CA CYS A 33 4.65 13.02 -8.56
C CYS A 33 5.36 13.06 -7.20
N ILE A 34 5.44 14.24 -6.57
CA ILE A 34 6.01 14.40 -5.22
C ILE A 34 4.91 14.35 -4.18
N SER A 35 5.03 13.43 -3.22
CA SER A 35 4.18 13.39 -2.03
C SER A 35 5.03 13.41 -0.76
N PRO A 36 4.62 14.12 0.30
CA PRO A 36 5.23 14.00 1.61
C PRO A 36 5.18 12.56 2.13
N PHE A 37 6.17 12.23 2.94
CA PHE A 37 6.37 10.89 3.46
C PHE A 37 6.63 10.97 4.95
N GLY A 38 5.88 10.18 5.70
CA GLY A 38 5.93 10.14 7.15
C GLY A 38 6.22 8.74 7.68
N CYS A 39 6.41 8.68 8.99
CA CYS A 39 6.52 7.44 9.72
C CYS A 39 5.57 7.47 10.90
N VAL A 40 4.80 6.39 11.06
CA VAL A 40 3.94 6.19 12.23
C VAL A 40 4.44 4.97 13.00
N PRO A 41 4.56 5.03 14.34
CA PRO A 41 4.94 3.89 15.15
C PRO A 41 4.02 2.68 14.92
N LYS A 42 4.59 1.47 14.93
CA LYS A 42 3.78 0.25 15.07
C LYS A 42 3.35 0.12 16.54
N ALA A 43 2.08 -0.20 16.78
CA ALA A 43 1.51 -0.23 18.13
C ALA A 43 2.15 -1.31 19.03
N ASP A 44 2.71 -2.36 18.42
CA ASP A 44 3.23 -3.57 19.04
C ASP A 44 4.77 -3.70 18.93
N ALA A 45 5.46 -2.62 18.55
CA ALA A 45 6.92 -2.66 18.38
C ALA A 45 7.57 -1.32 18.75
N ASP A 46 8.85 -1.40 19.14
CA ASP A 46 9.66 -0.22 19.44
C ASP A 46 9.84 0.64 18.17
N SER A 47 9.42 1.90 18.25
CA SER A 47 9.44 2.88 17.15
C SER A 47 10.85 3.25 16.69
N ARG A 48 11.89 2.87 17.42
CA ARG A 48 13.29 2.96 16.98
C ARG A 48 13.62 1.93 15.91
N PHE A 49 12.93 0.78 15.91
CA PHE A 49 13.23 -0.36 15.05
C PHE A 49 12.11 -0.71 14.07
N ALA A 50 10.87 -0.26 14.34
CA ALA A 50 9.72 -0.57 13.53
C ALA A 50 8.75 0.62 13.41
N ALA A 51 8.56 1.09 12.19
CA ALA A 51 7.56 2.10 11.84
C ALA A 51 6.79 1.65 10.60
N ARG A 52 5.61 2.25 10.38
CA ARG A 52 4.88 2.19 9.11
C ARG A 52 5.21 3.46 8.34
N LEU A 53 5.64 3.27 7.09
CA LEU A 53 5.76 4.35 6.14
C LEU A 53 4.37 4.78 5.70
N ILE A 54 4.12 6.08 5.67
CA ILE A 54 2.84 6.64 5.21
C ILE A 54 3.14 7.71 4.18
N HIS A 55 2.46 7.62 3.03
CA HIS A 55 2.45 8.65 2.02
C HIS A 55 1.25 9.56 2.24
N ASP A 56 1.47 10.86 2.15
CA ASP A 56 0.36 11.80 2.00
C ASP A 56 0.03 11.95 0.51
N LEU A 57 -0.76 10.99 0.01
CA LEU A 57 -1.15 10.91 -1.41
C LEU A 57 -2.14 12.00 -1.84
N SER A 58 -2.59 12.84 -0.91
CA SER A 58 -3.51 13.95 -1.13
C SER A 58 -2.81 15.32 -1.12
N PHE A 59 -1.48 15.35 -0.96
CA PHE A 59 -0.70 16.58 -0.95
C PHE A 59 0.22 16.70 -2.17
N PRO A 60 0.36 17.90 -2.78
CA PRO A 60 -0.41 19.11 -2.51
C PRO A 60 -1.74 19.10 -3.28
N ARG A 61 -2.79 19.73 -2.72
CA ARG A 61 -4.15 19.78 -3.32
C ARG A 61 -4.11 20.18 -4.81
N GLY A 62 -4.76 19.40 -5.68
CA GLY A 62 -4.91 19.69 -7.12
C GLY A 62 -3.78 19.17 -8.01
N SER A 63 -2.82 18.41 -7.47
CA SER A 63 -1.71 17.82 -8.23
C SER A 63 -1.22 16.50 -7.62
N PHE A 64 -2.12 15.79 -6.93
CA PHE A 64 -1.80 14.65 -6.06
C PHE A 64 -2.15 13.29 -6.70
N VAL A 65 -1.61 12.20 -6.15
CA VAL A 65 -1.76 10.84 -6.73
C VAL A 65 -3.23 10.42 -6.78
N ASN A 66 -4.00 10.74 -5.75
CA ASN A 66 -5.44 10.44 -5.70
C ASN A 66 -6.30 11.32 -6.65
N ASP A 67 -5.78 12.43 -7.19
CA ASP A 67 -6.49 13.22 -8.23
C ASP A 67 -6.30 12.61 -9.62
N ALA A 68 -5.30 11.74 -9.79
CA ALA A 68 -4.99 11.10 -11.06
C ALA A 68 -5.84 9.85 -11.33
N SER A 69 -6.56 9.35 -10.32
CA SER A 69 -7.51 8.25 -10.41
C SER A 69 -8.93 8.79 -10.47
N ASP A 70 -9.70 8.30 -11.43
CA ASP A 70 -11.16 8.46 -11.43
C ASP A 70 -11.78 7.16 -10.88
N PRO A 71 -12.47 7.18 -9.73
CA PRO A 71 -13.20 6.02 -9.24
C PRO A 71 -14.24 5.47 -10.23
N ASP A 72 -14.75 6.29 -11.13
CA ASP A 72 -15.73 5.89 -12.15
C ASP A 72 -15.08 5.06 -13.28
N ASP A 73 -13.75 5.12 -13.45
CA ASP A 73 -13.00 4.26 -14.38
C ASP A 73 -12.81 2.83 -13.83
N LEU A 74 -13.05 2.61 -12.54
CA LEU A 74 -12.85 1.30 -11.92
C LEU A 74 -14.01 0.35 -12.26
N PRO A 75 -13.74 -0.95 -12.48
CA PRO A 75 -14.81 -1.92 -12.66
C PRO A 75 -15.71 -1.97 -11.41
N PRO A 76 -17.02 -2.17 -11.57
CA PRO A 76 -17.95 -2.17 -10.45
C PRO A 76 -17.56 -3.24 -9.43
N LEU A 77 -17.32 -2.81 -8.20
CA LEU A 77 -17.00 -3.68 -7.07
C LEU A 77 -18.29 -4.16 -6.41
N THR A 78 -18.54 -5.46 -6.46
CA THR A 78 -19.65 -6.08 -5.74
C THR A 78 -19.12 -6.69 -4.44
N TYR A 79 -19.59 -6.15 -3.32
CA TYR A 79 -19.30 -6.68 -1.99
C TYR A 79 -20.51 -7.45 -1.46
N GLU A 80 -20.27 -8.67 -0.98
CA GLU A 80 -21.29 -9.39 -0.22
C GLU A 80 -21.23 -8.97 1.25
N HIS A 81 -22.40 -8.76 1.86
CA HIS A 81 -22.46 -8.49 3.28
C HIS A 81 -21.94 -9.70 4.07
N VAL A 82 -21.20 -9.46 5.15
CA VAL A 82 -20.63 -10.54 5.98
C VAL A 82 -21.68 -11.52 6.52
N GLY A 83 -22.93 -11.05 6.69
CA GLY A 83 -24.07 -11.89 7.07
C GLY A 83 -24.41 -12.95 6.02
N GLU A 84 -24.31 -12.62 4.73
CA GLU A 84 -24.56 -13.59 3.64
C GLU A 84 -23.52 -14.72 3.66
N LEU A 85 -22.26 -14.39 3.93
CA LEU A 85 -21.20 -15.38 4.11
C LEU A 85 -21.48 -16.30 5.31
N ALA A 86 -21.96 -15.74 6.43
CA ALA A 86 -22.34 -16.52 7.61
C ALA A 86 -23.51 -17.47 7.30
N LEU A 87 -24.57 -16.98 6.65
CA LEU A 87 -25.72 -17.78 6.23
C LEU A 87 -25.31 -18.91 5.27
N ARG A 88 -24.38 -18.66 4.34
CA ARG A 88 -23.83 -19.72 3.47
C ARG A 88 -23.08 -20.79 4.25
N ILE A 89 -22.32 -20.42 5.27
CA ILE A 89 -21.62 -21.39 6.13
C ILE A 89 -22.62 -22.24 6.92
N GLU A 90 -23.61 -21.61 7.54
CA GLU A 90 -24.66 -22.29 8.32
C GLU A 90 -25.50 -23.21 7.44
N SER A 91 -26.02 -22.71 6.31
CA SER A 91 -26.78 -23.52 5.36
C SER A 91 -25.97 -24.68 4.80
N THR A 92 -24.68 -24.49 4.51
CA THR A 92 -23.79 -25.58 4.08
C THR A 92 -23.69 -26.68 5.14
N LYS A 93 -23.62 -26.31 6.43
CA LYS A 93 -23.60 -27.28 7.52
C LYS A 93 -24.96 -27.97 7.71
N SER A 94 -26.05 -27.22 7.67
CA SER A 94 -27.42 -27.73 7.80
C SER A 94 -27.76 -28.73 6.69
N ASN A 95 -27.31 -28.47 5.46
CA ASN A 95 -27.54 -29.36 4.31
C ASN A 95 -26.68 -30.63 4.33
N LYS A 96 -25.58 -30.65 5.09
CA LYS A 96 -24.67 -31.82 5.21
C LYS A 96 -24.36 -32.13 6.68
N PRO A 97 -25.37 -32.53 7.48
CA PRO A 97 -25.24 -32.59 8.94
C PRO A 97 -24.20 -33.62 9.41
N ARG A 98 -24.05 -34.73 8.67
CA ARG A 98 -23.09 -35.81 8.97
C ARG A 98 -21.69 -35.57 8.41
N VAL A 99 -21.51 -34.54 7.59
CA VAL A 99 -20.21 -34.20 7.00
C VAL A 99 -19.53 -33.14 7.85
N ARG A 100 -18.22 -33.27 8.02
CA ARG A 100 -17.38 -32.24 8.63
C ARG A 100 -17.14 -31.12 7.60
N VAL A 101 -17.76 -29.98 7.82
CA VAL A 101 -17.48 -28.75 7.07
C VAL A 101 -16.27 -28.07 7.71
N LYS A 102 -15.30 -27.64 6.90
CA LYS A 102 -14.11 -26.89 7.35
C LYS A 102 -14.06 -25.55 6.62
N LEU A 103 -13.66 -24.50 7.33
CA LEU A 103 -13.39 -23.18 6.76
C LEU A 103 -11.89 -22.99 6.62
N LYS A 104 -11.46 -22.47 5.47
CA LYS A 104 -10.09 -21.95 5.29
C LYS A 104 -10.18 -20.46 5.04
N ARG A 105 -9.49 -19.68 5.86
CA ARG A 105 -9.29 -18.25 5.66
C ARG A 105 -7.84 -18.02 5.25
N GLY A 106 -7.65 -17.11 4.30
CA GLY A 106 -6.33 -16.60 3.92
C GLY A 106 -6.27 -15.10 4.15
N ASP A 107 -5.06 -14.61 4.41
CA ASP A 107 -4.72 -13.19 4.38
C ASP A 107 -3.53 -13.04 3.43
N VAL A 108 -3.61 -12.08 2.51
CA VAL A 108 -2.48 -11.74 1.65
C VAL A 108 -1.73 -10.60 2.32
N LYS A 109 -0.69 -10.96 3.06
CA LYS A 109 0.21 -10.00 3.68
C LYS A 109 0.71 -9.02 2.62
N ILE A 110 0.68 -7.72 2.94
CA ILE A 110 1.17 -6.63 2.07
C ILE A 110 0.61 -6.65 0.64
N ALA A 111 -0.64 -7.06 0.43
CA ALA A 111 -1.24 -7.28 -0.90
C ALA A 111 -0.93 -6.18 -1.94
N PHE A 112 -1.07 -4.90 -1.57
CA PHE A 112 -0.79 -3.76 -2.47
C PHE A 112 0.67 -3.72 -2.96
N ARG A 113 1.62 -4.14 -2.12
CA ARG A 113 3.06 -4.15 -2.45
C ARG A 113 3.43 -5.17 -3.53
N HIS A 114 2.58 -6.17 -3.76
CA HIS A 114 2.80 -7.16 -4.82
C HIS A 114 2.45 -6.64 -6.22
N ILE A 115 1.77 -5.49 -6.30
CA ILE A 115 1.35 -4.88 -7.56
C ILE A 115 2.24 -3.67 -7.81
N HIS A 116 2.94 -3.68 -8.94
CA HIS A 116 3.79 -2.57 -9.34
C HIS A 116 2.90 -1.45 -9.91
N GLY A 117 3.20 -0.21 -9.53
CA GLY A 117 2.46 0.97 -9.95
C GLY A 117 3.04 1.61 -11.20
N HIS A 118 2.24 2.45 -11.86
CA HIS A 118 2.75 3.38 -12.87
C HIS A 118 3.55 4.51 -12.19
N PRO A 119 4.63 5.06 -12.78
CA PRO A 119 5.48 6.10 -12.17
C PRO A 119 4.75 7.31 -11.56
N ARG A 120 3.61 7.70 -12.14
CA ARG A 120 2.74 8.79 -11.62
C ARG A 120 2.05 8.45 -10.29
N VAL A 121 1.79 7.18 -10.05
CA VAL A 121 1.17 6.64 -8.81
C VAL A 121 2.25 6.25 -7.79
N CYS A 122 3.52 6.23 -8.22
CA CYS A 122 4.68 5.68 -7.51
C CYS A 122 5.45 6.70 -6.65
N ALA A 123 4.82 7.81 -6.27
CA ALA A 123 5.23 8.76 -5.22
C ALA A 123 6.74 8.93 -4.87
N ARG A 124 7.23 10.15 -5.04
CA ARG A 124 8.59 10.58 -4.65
C ARG A 124 8.64 11.23 -3.27
N CYS A 125 9.53 10.75 -2.40
CA CYS A 125 9.94 11.41 -1.16
C CYS A 125 11.37 11.98 -1.27
N ARG A 126 11.57 13.29 -1.02
CA ARG A 126 12.91 13.89 -0.95
C ARG A 126 13.50 13.72 0.46
N ARG A 127 14.67 13.08 0.58
CA ARG A 127 15.47 13.00 1.82
C ARG A 127 16.95 13.25 1.54
N GLN A 128 17.55 14.22 2.23
CA GLN A 128 19.01 14.41 2.30
C GLN A 128 19.72 14.33 0.92
N GLY A 129 19.21 15.02 -0.11
CA GLY A 129 19.80 15.01 -1.45
C GLY A 129 19.44 13.78 -2.32
N THR A 130 18.72 12.82 -1.75
CA THR A 130 18.19 11.65 -2.46
C THR A 130 16.67 11.67 -2.52
N VAL A 131 16.13 10.83 -3.39
CA VAL A 131 14.72 10.65 -3.66
C VAL A 131 14.40 9.17 -3.55
N VAL A 132 13.38 8.82 -2.77
CA VAL A 132 12.80 7.47 -2.74
C VAL A 132 11.54 7.48 -3.61
N ILE A 133 11.49 6.57 -4.59
CA ILE A 133 10.34 6.32 -5.46
C ILE A 133 9.73 4.99 -5.05
N ASP A 134 8.42 4.98 -4.82
CA ASP A 134 7.65 3.79 -4.49
C ASP A 134 7.17 3.06 -5.75
N LEU A 135 7.83 1.98 -6.15
CA LEU A 135 7.50 1.25 -7.37
C LEU A 135 6.25 0.35 -7.23
N ALA A 136 5.71 0.21 -6.03
CA ALA A 136 4.50 -0.57 -5.79
C ALA A 136 3.29 0.32 -5.48
N LEU A 137 2.08 -0.25 -5.51
CA LEU A 137 0.89 0.51 -5.14
C LEU A 137 0.99 1.02 -3.69
N PRO A 138 0.85 2.34 -3.46
CA PRO A 138 0.92 2.90 -2.13
C PRO A 138 -0.37 2.63 -1.37
N PHE A 139 -0.28 2.58 -0.05
CA PHE A 139 -1.45 2.48 0.82
C PHE A 139 -2.14 3.83 0.96
N GLY A 140 -3.47 3.86 0.88
CA GLY A 140 -4.28 5.09 0.95
C GLY A 140 -4.62 5.73 -0.39
N TRP A 141 -4.30 5.05 -1.50
CA TRP A 141 -4.73 5.46 -2.83
C TRP A 141 -6.25 5.28 -2.98
N THR A 142 -6.91 6.27 -3.58
CA THR A 142 -8.37 6.32 -3.79
C THR A 142 -8.68 6.80 -5.19
#